data_AF-A0A939WAJ4-F1
#
_entry.id   AF-A0A939WAJ4-F1
#
_cell.length_a   1.000
_cell.length_b   1.000
_cell.length_c   1.000
_cell.angle_alpha   90.00
_cell.angle_beta   90.00
_cell.angle_gamma   90.00
#
_symmetry.space_group_name_H-M   'P 1'
#
loop_
_entity.id
_entity.type
_entity.pdbx_description
1 polymer ?
#
loop_
_entity_poly.entity_id
_entity_poly.type
_entity_poly.pdbx_seq_one_letter_code
_entity_poly.pdbx_strand_id
1 'polypeptide(L)'
;MNDQARLSSQDLKAKMDSFGVSGLMRAIMERKSCRDIAPLALAAPDIDRFFTLPIPARLNPLCYAILTGQPAQTELLLSLGARLDVRDMQWNTPLHLACLARQPDIVGILLERSAPRLFHNARHKLPADLLQDAFGRGEPVWDAIRRRMLDNMRDEPSDLEPSGGRFHAYRRHGMRTDRDKNGNSVLLRSCALYRLADRMVFWIEDGADLFASNANGQTVLHCAVASQNHLAKLKALPLPVLEELVNVPDACGMTPLHYAPSRETATFLVRHGADIEAADCWGRTPVCTAASERTRLFLAKIGANLSVQAQDGRTPLHFALGEGCTSFAAREFIRLGADAGVPDSLGNTPLHYADSPSQAAVLIDKGGADPNRSNNYGETPLEYQKRLKGSGASVTRFLRGKARPRARPVPELAP
;
A
#
# COMPACT_ATOMS: atom_id res chain seq x y z
N MET A 1 23.72 37.15 28.46
CA MET A 1 24.48 36.95 27.19
C MET A 1 25.05 35.56 27.26
N ASN A 2 24.87 34.73 26.24
CA ASN A 2 25.37 33.36 26.24
C ASN A 2 25.61 32.92 24.79
N ASP A 3 26.77 33.31 24.26
CA ASP A 3 27.11 33.09 22.87
C ASP A 3 27.39 31.61 22.60
N GLN A 4 26.45 30.93 21.96
CA GLN A 4 26.69 29.62 21.37
C GLN A 4 27.66 29.78 20.20
N ALA A 5 28.96 29.70 20.49
CA ALA A 5 30.03 29.78 19.53
C ALA A 5 29.83 28.74 18.42
N ARG A 6 29.48 29.20 17.22
CA ARG A 6 29.47 28.39 16.01
C ARG A 6 30.91 27.99 15.69
N LEU A 7 31.30 26.80 16.12
CA LEU A 7 32.55 26.15 15.72
C LEU A 7 32.65 26.20 14.18
N SER A 8 33.76 26.72 13.66
CA SER A 8 33.99 26.78 12.23
C SER A 8 34.22 25.37 11.67
N SER A 9 34.12 25.21 10.35
CA SER A 9 34.48 23.95 9.68
C SER A 9 35.95 23.56 9.92
N GLN A 10 36.82 24.52 10.26
CA GLN A 10 38.21 24.28 10.63
C GLN A 10 38.33 23.73 12.07
N ASP A 11 37.56 24.27 13.04
CA ASP A 11 37.53 23.77 14.42
C ASP A 11 36.94 22.35 14.50
N LEU A 12 35.91 22.10 13.68
CA LEU A 12 35.26 20.79 13.57
C LEU A 12 36.22 19.75 12.98
N LYS A 13 36.96 20.13 11.93
CA LYS A 13 38.03 19.30 11.35
C LYS A 13 39.17 19.05 12.34
N ALA A 14 39.66 20.07 13.03
CA ALA A 14 40.73 19.94 14.03
C ALA A 14 40.35 19.01 15.19
N LYS A 15 39.07 19.00 15.61
CA LYS A 15 38.54 18.02 16.57
C LYS A 15 38.47 16.60 15.97
N MET A 16 38.01 16.44 14.73
CA MET A 16 37.97 15.13 14.08
C MET A 16 39.38 14.52 13.94
N ASP A 17 40.37 15.35 13.61
CA ASP A 17 41.77 14.95 13.54
C ASP A 17 42.35 14.64 14.95
N SER A 18 42.01 15.42 16.00
CA SER A 18 42.50 15.17 17.37
C SER A 18 41.89 13.95 18.07
N PHE A 19 40.73 13.48 17.63
CA PHE A 19 40.15 12.19 18.06
C PHE A 19 40.68 10.97 17.28
N GLY A 20 41.65 11.15 16.37
CA GLY A 20 42.37 10.04 15.73
C GLY A 20 41.53 9.17 14.79
N VAL A 21 40.40 9.70 14.29
CA VAL A 21 39.47 8.99 13.39
C VAL A 21 40.10 8.89 11.99
N SER A 22 41.07 8.01 11.86
CA SER A 22 41.78 7.69 10.62
C SER A 22 41.21 6.43 9.97
N GLY A 23 41.67 6.12 8.75
CA GLY A 23 41.49 4.78 8.17
C GLY A 23 40.06 4.43 7.80
N LEU A 24 39.17 4.11 8.73
CA LEU A 24 37.96 3.30 8.48
C LEU A 24 36.67 4.09 8.15
N MET A 25 36.67 5.43 8.19
CA MET A 25 35.73 6.14 7.29
C MET A 25 36.29 6.11 5.87
N ARG A 26 37.61 5.88 5.67
CA ARG A 26 38.30 5.64 4.38
C ARG A 26 38.05 4.18 4.11
N ALA A 27 36.79 3.93 3.82
CA ALA A 27 36.18 2.65 3.66
C ALA A 27 35.07 2.73 2.59
N ILE A 28 33.96 3.38 2.94
CA ILE A 28 32.61 3.00 2.51
C ILE A 28 32.14 3.52 1.12
N MET A 29 32.81 4.49 0.46
CA MET A 29 32.28 5.11 -0.78
C MET A 29 32.68 4.46 -2.10
N GLU A 30 33.94 4.04 -2.30
CA GLU A 30 34.44 3.74 -3.68
C GLU A 30 34.25 2.28 -4.15
N ARG A 31 33.58 1.43 -3.36
CA ARG A 31 32.99 0.11 -3.73
C ARG A 31 33.75 -0.80 -4.71
N LYS A 32 34.33 -1.89 -4.19
CA LYS A 32 34.18 -3.24 -4.79
C LYS A 32 33.94 -4.26 -3.69
N SER A 33 32.84 -5.03 -3.77
CA SER A 33 32.41 -6.04 -2.76
C SER A 33 32.22 -5.52 -1.32
N CYS A 34 31.38 -6.15 -0.49
CA CYS A 34 31.24 -5.77 0.93
C CYS A 34 32.48 -6.07 1.81
N ARG A 35 33.58 -6.56 1.23
CA ARG A 35 34.89 -6.69 1.89
C ARG A 35 35.83 -5.52 1.59
N ASP A 36 35.82 -4.97 0.39
CA ASP A 36 36.82 -3.99 -0.05
C ASP A 36 36.28 -2.53 -0.01
N ILE A 37 35.09 -2.33 0.59
CA ILE A 37 34.60 -1.04 1.10
C ILE A 37 35.00 -0.79 2.57
N ALA A 38 36.11 -1.40 3.00
CA ALA A 38 36.85 -1.10 4.23
C ALA A 38 38.04 -0.11 4.05
N PRO A 39 38.60 0.15 2.83
CA PRO A 39 39.72 1.10 2.63
C PRO A 39 39.60 2.43 1.79
N LEU A 40 38.45 3.03 1.37
CA LEU A 40 38.45 4.25 0.48
C LEU A 40 37.74 5.63 0.81
N ALA A 41 36.64 5.78 1.58
CA ALA A 41 35.88 7.08 1.78
C ALA A 41 36.33 8.34 2.61
N LEU A 42 37.15 8.37 3.68
CA LEU A 42 37.69 9.56 4.44
C LEU A 42 38.49 10.53 3.54
N ALA A 43 38.44 10.32 2.23
CA ALA A 43 38.95 11.18 1.18
C ALA A 43 37.80 12.06 0.66
N ALA A 44 37.31 12.97 1.52
CA ALA A 44 36.51 14.15 1.15
C ALA A 44 35.08 13.87 0.58
N PRO A 45 34.29 14.93 0.28
CA PRO A 45 33.96 15.99 1.24
C PRO A 45 32.45 16.21 1.48
N ASP A 46 31.56 15.70 0.61
CA ASP A 46 30.13 16.03 0.62
C ASP A 46 29.30 15.07 1.49
N ILE A 47 28.98 15.51 2.71
CA ILE A 47 28.33 14.68 3.74
C ILE A 47 26.81 14.49 3.54
N ASP A 48 26.09 15.48 2.99
CA ASP A 48 24.61 15.50 2.97
C ASP A 48 23.95 14.35 2.19
N ARG A 49 24.67 13.74 1.23
CA ARG A 49 24.17 12.61 0.43
C ARG A 49 24.20 11.26 1.16
N PHE A 50 24.83 11.17 2.34
CA PHE A 50 24.81 9.94 3.14
C PHE A 50 23.55 9.78 3.99
N PHE A 51 22.85 10.87 4.33
CA PHE A 51 21.71 10.85 5.26
C PHE A 51 20.33 10.69 4.59
N THR A 52 20.27 10.56 3.26
CA THR A 52 19.04 10.76 2.47
C THR A 52 18.59 9.55 1.64
N LEU A 53 19.30 8.42 1.67
CA LEU A 53 18.89 7.17 1.01
C LEU A 53 18.15 6.23 1.99
N PRO A 54 17.00 5.64 1.61
CA PRO A 54 16.32 4.61 2.41
C PRO A 54 17.04 3.26 2.28
N ILE A 55 18.20 3.14 2.92
CA ILE A 55 19.01 1.92 2.92
C ILE A 55 18.51 0.96 4.02
N PRO A 56 18.27 -0.33 3.74
CA PRO A 56 17.79 -1.30 4.72
C PRO A 56 18.80 -1.57 5.85
N ALA A 57 18.66 -0.81 6.95
CA ALA A 57 19.18 -0.97 8.33
C ALA A 57 20.70 -1.22 8.58
N ARG A 58 21.48 -1.67 7.61
CA ARG A 58 22.87 -2.14 7.82
C ARG A 58 23.94 -1.05 7.83
N LEU A 59 23.60 0.19 7.49
CA LEU A 59 24.55 1.28 7.20
C LEU A 59 24.07 2.66 7.71
N ASN A 60 23.42 2.74 8.87
CA ASN A 60 23.17 4.03 9.53
C ASN A 60 24.24 4.27 10.63
N PRO A 61 25.13 5.28 10.48
CA PRO A 61 26.17 5.56 11.47
C PRO A 61 25.63 5.88 12.86
N LEU A 62 24.48 6.55 12.96
CA LEU A 62 23.87 6.91 14.25
C LEU A 62 23.39 5.64 14.98
N CYS A 63 22.66 4.77 14.28
CA CYS A 63 22.21 3.50 14.85
C CYS A 63 23.40 2.59 15.23
N TYR A 64 24.51 2.64 14.48
CA TYR A 64 25.73 1.92 14.82
C TYR A 64 26.43 2.49 16.07
N ALA A 65 26.59 3.81 16.19
CA ALA A 65 27.16 4.47 17.37
C ALA A 65 26.33 4.19 18.64
N ILE A 66 25.01 4.09 18.50
CA ILE A 66 24.10 3.69 19.59
C ILE A 66 24.29 2.21 19.91
N LEU A 67 24.18 1.29 18.94
CA LEU A 67 24.35 -0.15 19.19
C LEU A 67 25.75 -0.52 19.74
N THR A 68 26.77 0.29 19.48
CA THR A 68 28.14 0.11 20.02
C THR A 68 28.43 0.93 21.28
N GLY A 69 27.46 1.68 21.81
CA GLY A 69 27.57 2.40 23.08
C GLY A 69 28.61 3.50 23.09
N GLN A 70 28.57 4.41 22.10
CA GLN A 70 29.54 5.48 21.92
C GLN A 70 28.89 6.88 22.07
N PRO A 71 28.68 7.41 23.29
CA PRO A 71 27.94 8.66 23.50
C PRO A 71 28.51 9.86 22.75
N ALA A 72 29.84 10.01 22.75
CA ALA A 72 30.52 11.10 22.05
C ALA A 72 30.39 11.01 20.52
N GLN A 73 30.38 9.79 19.95
CA GLN A 73 30.15 9.59 18.52
C GLN A 73 28.67 9.84 18.16
N THR A 74 27.74 9.40 19.02
CA THR A 74 26.32 9.71 18.89
C THR A 74 26.08 11.21 18.91
N GLU A 75 26.62 11.96 19.87
CA GLU A 75 26.47 13.41 19.91
C GLU A 75 27.12 14.10 18.70
N LEU A 76 28.33 13.68 18.29
CA LEU A 76 28.99 14.21 17.10
C LEU A 76 28.10 14.04 15.85
N LEU A 77 27.56 12.83 15.62
CA LEU A 77 26.66 12.56 14.50
C LEU A 77 25.37 13.40 14.57
N LEU A 78 24.79 13.59 15.75
CA LEU A 78 23.62 14.45 15.95
C LEU A 78 23.95 15.94 15.74
N SER A 79 25.17 16.38 16.07
CA SER A 79 25.65 17.74 15.77
C SER A 79 25.88 17.97 14.27
N LEU A 80 26.18 16.89 13.53
CA LEU A 80 26.29 16.85 12.06
C LEU A 80 24.94 16.63 11.35
N GLY A 81 23.81 16.73 12.07
CA GLY A 81 22.47 16.64 11.49
C GLY A 81 21.93 15.23 11.25
N ALA A 82 22.52 14.20 11.87
CA ALA A 82 22.01 12.82 11.74
C ALA A 82 20.55 12.70 12.21
N ARG A 83 19.70 12.13 11.34
CA ARG A 83 18.25 12.02 11.55
C ARG A 83 17.88 11.12 12.74
N LEU A 84 17.02 11.65 13.62
CA LEU A 84 16.53 11.00 14.84
C LEU A 84 15.30 10.10 14.63
N ASP A 85 14.66 10.21 13.47
CA ASP A 85 13.40 9.55 13.11
C ASP A 85 13.58 8.29 12.25
N VAL A 86 14.83 7.97 11.88
CA VAL A 86 15.23 6.75 11.16
C VAL A 86 14.76 5.48 11.90
N ARG A 87 14.42 4.43 11.15
CA ARG A 87 13.85 3.18 11.67
C ARG A 87 14.64 1.97 11.15
N ASP A 88 14.87 0.96 11.99
CA ASP A 88 15.48 -0.32 11.57
C ASP A 88 14.44 -1.30 10.97
N MET A 89 14.85 -2.54 10.65
CA MET A 89 13.93 -3.55 10.09
C MET A 89 12.80 -3.94 11.06
N GLN A 90 13.00 -3.77 12.36
CA GLN A 90 11.99 -3.99 13.41
C GLN A 90 11.34 -2.68 13.85
N TRP A 91 11.44 -1.61 13.05
CA TRP A 91 10.89 -0.27 13.28
C TRP A 91 11.41 0.47 14.53
N ASN A 92 12.51 0.02 15.12
CA ASN A 92 13.16 0.73 16.23
C ASN A 92 13.76 2.06 15.74
N THR A 93 13.41 3.16 16.41
CA THR A 93 14.14 4.44 16.29
C THR A 93 15.48 4.39 17.03
N PRO A 94 16.40 5.35 16.80
CA PRO A 94 17.54 5.62 17.70
C PRO A 94 17.20 5.54 19.19
N LEU A 95 16.04 6.06 19.61
CA LEU A 95 15.60 6.03 20.99
C LEU A 95 15.18 4.62 21.46
N HIS A 96 14.48 3.84 20.62
CA HIS A 96 14.22 2.43 20.91
C HIS A 96 15.53 1.63 21.00
N LEU A 97 16.46 1.84 20.06
CA LEU A 97 17.76 1.15 20.04
C LEU A 97 18.58 1.45 21.30
N ALA A 98 18.60 2.69 21.76
CA ALA A 98 19.29 3.07 23.00
C ALA A 98 18.64 2.47 24.26
N CYS A 99 17.31 2.30 24.27
CA CYS A 99 16.59 1.60 25.33
C CYS A 99 16.89 0.08 25.32
N LEU A 100 16.88 -0.56 24.15
CA LEU A 100 17.24 -1.96 23.97
C LEU A 100 18.71 -2.24 24.34
N ALA A 101 19.61 -1.34 23.97
CA ALA A 101 21.04 -1.40 24.26
C ALA A 101 21.40 -0.96 25.69
N ARG A 102 20.41 -0.55 26.50
CA ARG A 102 20.54 -0.24 27.95
C ARG A 102 21.46 0.94 28.27
N GLN A 103 21.46 1.99 27.44
CA GLN A 103 22.41 3.13 27.54
C GLN A 103 21.71 4.41 28.02
N PRO A 104 21.71 4.73 29.33
CA PRO A 104 20.98 5.88 29.86
C PRO A 104 21.52 7.22 29.33
N ASP A 105 22.83 7.34 29.16
CA ASP A 105 23.48 8.58 28.68
C ASP A 105 23.08 8.91 27.24
N ILE A 106 23.08 7.90 26.37
CA ILE A 106 22.65 8.03 24.97
C ILE A 106 21.15 8.30 24.89
N VAL A 107 20.32 7.67 25.74
CA VAL A 107 18.90 8.04 25.86
C VAL A 107 18.74 9.50 26.30
N GLY A 108 19.57 9.99 27.23
CA GLY A 108 19.63 11.40 27.63
C GLY A 108 19.92 12.34 26.47
N ILE A 109 21.04 12.11 25.77
CA ILE A 109 21.46 12.88 24.58
C ILE A 109 20.36 12.91 23.53
N LEU A 110 19.74 11.76 23.23
CA LEU A 110 18.65 11.65 22.27
C LEU A 110 17.42 12.46 22.72
N LEU A 111 17.01 12.36 23.99
CA LEU A 111 15.86 13.11 24.52
C LEU A 111 16.09 14.63 24.54
N GLU A 112 17.34 15.07 24.69
CA GLU A 112 17.75 16.49 24.66
C GLU A 112 17.82 17.04 23.24
N ARG A 113 18.26 16.23 22.26
CA ARG A 113 18.13 16.53 20.83
C ARG A 113 16.70 16.33 20.29
N SER A 114 15.71 16.16 21.18
CA SER A 114 14.28 16.03 20.86
C SER A 114 13.92 14.80 20.01
N ALA A 115 14.57 13.67 20.26
CA ALA A 115 14.28 12.39 19.61
C ALA A 115 12.79 11.98 19.78
N PRO A 116 12.19 11.35 18.77
CA PRO A 116 10.77 10.97 18.80
C PRO A 116 10.47 9.92 19.87
N ARG A 117 9.58 10.29 20.80
CA ARG A 117 9.28 9.54 22.02
C ARG A 117 8.08 8.60 21.91
N LEU A 118 7.19 8.87 20.96
CA LEU A 118 5.86 8.24 20.84
C LEU A 118 5.73 7.30 19.64
N PHE A 119 6.80 7.05 18.88
CA PHE A 119 6.76 6.09 17.79
C PHE A 119 6.71 4.68 18.38
N HIS A 120 5.99 3.77 17.73
CA HIS A 120 6.00 2.34 18.06
C HIS A 120 6.94 1.58 17.12
N ASN A 121 7.59 0.53 17.64
CA ASN A 121 8.32 -0.44 16.83
C ASN A 121 7.38 -1.54 16.27
N ALA A 122 7.93 -2.50 15.51
CA ALA A 122 7.18 -3.60 14.87
C ALA A 122 6.61 -4.65 15.86
N ARG A 123 6.68 -4.39 17.17
CA ARG A 123 6.00 -5.14 18.24
C ARG A 123 4.97 -4.27 18.97
N HIS A 124 4.59 -3.14 18.36
CA HIS A 124 3.73 -2.09 18.90
C HIS A 124 4.20 -1.47 20.24
N LYS A 125 5.49 -1.60 20.59
CA LYS A 125 6.03 -1.06 21.85
C LYS A 125 6.67 0.32 21.65
N LEU A 126 6.45 1.23 22.59
CA LEU A 126 7.15 2.51 22.68
C LEU A 126 8.59 2.29 23.21
N PRO A 127 9.52 3.25 23.04
CA PRO A 127 10.82 3.22 23.71
C PRO A 127 10.66 3.08 25.24
N ALA A 128 9.65 3.77 25.79
CA ALA A 128 9.30 3.75 27.21
C ALA A 128 8.77 2.40 27.72
N ASP A 129 8.22 1.54 26.85
CA ASP A 129 7.69 0.23 27.23
C ASP A 129 8.79 -0.84 27.26
N LEU A 130 9.76 -0.72 26.35
CA LEU A 130 10.94 -1.60 26.31
C LEU A 130 11.76 -1.51 27.59
N LEU A 131 11.74 -0.37 28.29
CA LEU A 131 12.32 -0.21 29.62
C LEU A 131 11.62 -1.09 30.68
N GLN A 132 10.30 -1.29 30.57
CA GLN A 132 9.55 -2.12 31.50
C GLN A 132 9.81 -3.62 31.27
N ASP A 133 9.93 -4.05 30.01
CA ASP A 133 10.25 -5.45 29.67
C ASP A 133 11.70 -5.82 30.07
N ALA A 134 12.66 -4.91 29.91
CA ALA A 134 14.08 -5.22 30.00
C ALA A 134 14.65 -5.25 31.43
N PHE A 135 14.01 -4.54 32.37
CA PHE A 135 14.52 -4.33 33.74
C PHE A 135 13.53 -4.71 34.85
N GLY A 136 12.24 -4.89 34.54
CA GLY A 136 11.20 -5.05 35.56
C GLY A 136 10.97 -3.75 36.36
N ARG A 137 10.27 -3.85 37.51
CA ARG A 137 10.09 -2.71 38.42
C ARG A 137 11.26 -2.68 39.40
N GLY A 138 12.09 -1.62 39.38
CA GLY A 138 13.14 -1.49 40.40
C GLY A 138 14.24 -0.45 40.14
N GLU A 139 14.60 -0.14 38.90
CA GLU A 139 15.71 0.79 38.63
C GLU A 139 15.27 2.27 38.55
N PRO A 140 15.66 3.12 39.51
CA PRO A 140 15.16 4.51 39.59
C PRO A 140 15.63 5.39 38.43
N VAL A 141 16.73 5.04 37.77
CA VAL A 141 17.25 5.74 36.57
C VAL A 141 16.28 5.55 35.40
N TRP A 142 15.83 4.32 35.13
CA TRP A 142 14.88 4.05 34.06
C TRP A 142 13.47 4.55 34.39
N ASP A 143 13.04 4.49 35.66
CA ASP A 143 11.78 5.14 36.07
C ASP A 143 11.83 6.67 35.97
N ALA A 144 13.00 7.30 36.15
CA ALA A 144 13.18 8.74 35.92
C ALA A 144 13.22 9.09 34.42
N ILE A 145 13.93 8.30 33.61
CA ILE A 145 13.96 8.43 32.14
C ILE A 145 12.56 8.24 31.54
N ARG A 146 11.80 7.24 32.01
CA ARG A 146 10.43 6.97 31.58
C ARG A 146 9.48 8.12 31.91
N ARG A 147 9.59 8.71 33.10
CA ARG A 147 8.87 9.96 33.43
C ARG A 147 9.29 11.10 32.52
N ARG A 148 10.59 11.36 32.35
CA ARG A 148 11.13 12.39 31.43
C ARG A 148 10.66 12.24 29.97
N MET A 149 10.34 11.01 29.53
CA MET A 149 9.72 10.75 28.22
C MET A 149 8.24 11.20 28.16
N LEU A 150 7.51 11.12 29.27
CA LEU A 150 6.04 11.25 29.38
C LEU A 150 5.54 12.53 30.09
N ASP A 151 6.38 13.29 30.78
CA ASP A 151 5.92 14.33 31.72
C ASP A 151 5.17 15.53 31.09
N ASN A 152 5.37 15.84 29.80
CA ASN A 152 4.77 17.00 29.11
C ASN A 152 3.27 16.85 28.73
N MET A 153 2.50 16.06 29.49
CA MET A 153 1.16 15.57 29.09
C MET A 153 -0.03 16.24 29.80
N ARG A 154 0.15 17.30 30.61
CA ARG A 154 -0.84 17.67 31.64
C ARG A 154 -1.63 18.98 31.51
N ASP A 155 -1.19 20.01 30.78
CA ASP A 155 -1.74 21.37 30.98
C ASP A 155 -2.58 21.97 29.82
N GLU A 156 -3.38 22.98 30.20
CA GLU A 156 -4.11 23.96 29.38
C GLU A 156 -5.38 23.49 28.60
N PRO A 157 -6.30 24.41 28.17
CA PRO A 157 -7.75 24.14 28.21
C PRO A 157 -8.41 23.64 26.90
N SER A 158 -9.75 23.60 26.93
CA SER A 158 -10.61 22.59 26.30
C SER A 158 -11.33 22.95 24.98
N ASP A 159 -11.25 24.19 24.50
CA ASP A 159 -12.30 24.72 23.62
C ASP A 159 -11.87 25.09 22.19
N LEU A 160 -12.85 24.96 21.28
CA LEU A 160 -12.94 25.43 19.89
C LEU A 160 -12.25 24.64 18.74
N GLU A 161 -13.07 24.44 17.72
CA GLU A 161 -12.81 24.07 16.32
C GLU A 161 -13.73 24.98 15.44
N PRO A 162 -13.53 25.17 14.12
CA PRO A 162 -12.89 24.26 13.16
C PRO A 162 -12.04 24.90 12.02
N SER A 163 -10.80 24.43 11.81
CA SER A 163 -10.09 24.44 10.49
C SER A 163 -8.62 24.06 10.62
N GLY A 164 -7.88 24.78 11.48
CA GLY A 164 -6.43 24.60 11.71
C GLY A 164 -6.07 23.83 12.98
N GLY A 165 -6.77 24.08 14.10
CA GLY A 165 -6.33 23.66 15.44
C GLY A 165 -6.28 22.16 15.72
N ARG A 166 -6.92 21.31 14.89
CA ARG A 166 -7.12 19.87 15.17
C ARG A 166 -5.83 19.08 15.41
N PHE A 167 -4.70 19.48 14.82
CA PHE A 167 -3.41 18.81 15.01
C PHE A 167 -2.89 18.86 16.45
N HIS A 168 -3.20 19.91 17.23
CA HIS A 168 -2.65 20.07 18.57
C HIS A 168 -3.41 19.27 19.64
N ALA A 169 -4.69 18.94 19.40
CA ALA A 169 -5.50 18.17 20.33
C ALA A 169 -5.00 16.71 20.50
N TYR A 170 -4.47 16.10 19.44
CA TYR A 170 -3.91 14.73 19.51
C TYR A 170 -2.71 14.61 20.45
N ARG A 171 -1.96 15.71 20.65
CA ARG A 171 -0.77 15.77 21.50
C ARG A 171 -1.07 15.56 23.00
N ARG A 172 -2.29 15.85 23.47
CA ARG A 172 -2.64 15.77 24.92
C ARG A 172 -3.00 14.38 25.43
N HIS A 173 -3.37 13.44 24.56
CA HIS A 173 -4.01 12.19 24.99
C HIS A 173 -3.30 10.90 24.59
N GLY A 174 -2.14 10.97 23.91
CA GLY A 174 -1.32 9.80 23.57
C GLY A 174 -2.05 8.85 22.62
N MET A 175 -2.20 9.25 21.36
CA MET A 175 -2.94 8.53 20.31
C MET A 175 -4.25 7.92 20.82
N ARG A 176 -5.15 8.82 21.26
CA ARG A 176 -6.52 8.45 21.64
C ARG A 176 -7.11 7.54 20.57
N THR A 177 -7.58 6.36 20.96
CA THR A 177 -8.08 5.32 20.04
C THR A 177 -9.47 5.67 19.48
N ASP A 178 -9.66 6.91 19.05
CA ASP A 178 -10.92 7.45 18.55
C ASP A 178 -11.20 6.94 17.12
N ARG A 179 -11.53 5.64 17.05
CA ARG A 179 -12.20 5.08 15.89
C ARG A 179 -13.48 5.88 15.64
N ASP A 180 -13.68 6.35 14.42
CA ASP A 180 -14.93 7.00 14.05
C ASP A 180 -16.10 5.99 14.00
N LYS A 181 -17.30 6.45 13.63
CA LYS A 181 -18.49 5.60 13.50
C LYS A 181 -18.33 4.42 12.51
N ASN A 182 -17.32 4.48 11.64
CA ASN A 182 -17.01 3.48 10.64
C ASN A 182 -15.76 2.66 11.03
N GLY A 183 -15.26 2.83 12.26
CA GLY A 183 -14.09 2.12 12.79
C GLY A 183 -12.73 2.73 12.38
N ASN A 184 -12.68 3.84 11.64
CA ASN A 184 -11.45 4.37 11.06
C ASN A 184 -10.54 5.03 12.11
N SER A 185 -9.24 4.72 12.09
CA SER A 185 -8.22 5.47 12.86
C SER A 185 -8.01 6.90 12.31
N VAL A 186 -7.21 7.71 13.00
CA VAL A 186 -6.79 9.06 12.54
C VAL A 186 -6.15 9.01 11.14
N LEU A 187 -5.32 7.98 10.92
CA LEU A 187 -4.64 7.72 9.66
C LEU A 187 -5.63 7.31 8.56
N LEU A 188 -6.51 6.33 8.81
CA LEU A 188 -7.51 5.88 7.82
C LEU A 188 -8.45 7.02 7.40
N ARG A 189 -8.91 7.84 8.36
CA ARG A 189 -9.65 9.09 8.10
C ARG A 189 -8.86 10.03 7.17
N SER A 190 -7.56 10.16 7.38
CA SER A 190 -6.69 11.04 6.58
C SER A 190 -6.42 10.49 5.17
N CYS A 191 -6.36 9.17 4.99
CA CYS A 191 -6.29 8.53 3.68
C CYS A 191 -7.58 8.74 2.87
N ALA A 192 -8.75 8.65 3.51
CA ALA A 192 -10.05 8.89 2.87
C ALA A 192 -10.24 10.36 2.44
N LEU A 193 -9.60 11.31 3.13
CA LEU A 193 -9.75 12.74 2.85
C LEU A 193 -9.00 13.19 1.58
N TYR A 194 -9.65 14.11 0.85
CA TYR A 194 -9.41 14.36 -0.58
C TYR A 194 -8.11 15.10 -0.93
N ARG A 195 -7.45 15.80 0.00
CA ARG A 195 -6.47 16.86 -0.34
C ARG A 195 -5.04 16.72 0.21
N LEU A 196 -4.76 15.79 1.12
CA LEU A 196 -3.57 15.89 1.99
C LEU A 196 -2.79 14.57 2.09
N ALA A 197 -1.95 14.28 1.10
CA ALA A 197 -0.90 13.26 1.25
C ALA A 197 0.10 13.66 2.36
N ASP A 198 0.33 14.96 2.53
CA ASP A 198 1.21 15.53 3.56
C ASP A 198 0.70 15.24 4.99
N ARG A 199 -0.63 15.12 5.19
CA ARG A 199 -1.19 14.63 6.47
C ARG A 199 -0.92 13.14 6.67
N MET A 200 -0.96 12.35 5.61
CA MET A 200 -0.65 10.92 5.69
C MET A 200 0.83 10.70 6.04
N VAL A 201 1.73 11.48 5.43
CA VAL A 201 3.16 11.55 5.83
C VAL A 201 3.29 11.95 7.30
N PHE A 202 2.67 13.05 7.72
CA PHE A 202 2.70 13.52 9.11
C PHE A 202 2.26 12.43 10.11
N TRP A 203 1.21 11.66 9.83
CA TRP A 203 0.77 10.57 10.73
C TRP A 203 1.71 9.34 10.69
N ILE A 204 2.34 9.03 9.55
CA ILE A 204 3.36 7.98 9.44
C ILE A 204 4.63 8.37 10.21
N GLU A 205 4.98 9.66 10.18
CA GLU A 205 6.04 10.26 10.97
C GLU A 205 5.68 10.20 12.45
N ASP A 206 4.55 10.78 12.90
CA ASP A 206 4.07 10.82 14.30
C ASP A 206 3.86 9.43 14.95
N GLY A 207 3.88 8.35 14.16
CA GLY A 207 3.90 6.96 14.65
C GLY A 207 2.52 6.29 14.68
N ALA A 208 1.59 6.74 13.84
CA ALA A 208 0.25 6.15 13.75
C ALA A 208 0.28 4.67 13.33
N ASP A 209 -0.64 3.90 13.90
CA ASP A 209 -0.84 2.49 13.54
C ASP A 209 -1.28 2.37 12.08
N LEU A 210 -0.40 1.76 11.28
CA LEU A 210 -0.54 1.50 9.85
C LEU A 210 -1.28 0.20 9.55
N PHE A 211 -1.28 -0.73 10.51
CA PHE A 211 -1.90 -2.05 10.42
C PHE A 211 -3.36 -2.03 10.89
N ALA A 212 -3.78 -0.96 11.57
CA ALA A 212 -5.17 -0.68 11.91
C ALA A 212 -6.11 -0.84 10.69
N SER A 213 -7.14 -1.66 10.86
CA SER A 213 -8.27 -1.81 9.94
C SER A 213 -9.52 -1.11 10.46
N ASN A 214 -10.40 -0.64 9.57
CA ASN A 214 -11.70 -0.07 9.93
C ASN A 214 -12.79 -1.16 10.16
N ALA A 215 -14.05 -0.77 10.36
CA ALA A 215 -15.14 -1.72 10.61
C ALA A 215 -15.43 -2.67 9.41
N ASN A 216 -14.99 -2.30 8.20
CA ASN A 216 -15.07 -3.12 7.00
C ASN A 216 -13.80 -3.97 6.78
N GLY A 217 -12.88 -4.04 7.76
CA GLY A 217 -11.58 -4.72 7.62
C GLY A 217 -10.54 -3.96 6.79
N GLN A 218 -10.87 -2.78 6.26
CA GLN A 218 -10.01 -2.07 5.31
C GLN A 218 -8.82 -1.41 6.01
N THR A 219 -7.61 -1.76 5.57
CA THR A 219 -6.32 -1.23 6.03
C THR A 219 -5.96 0.09 5.34
N VAL A 220 -4.85 0.73 5.75
CA VAL A 220 -4.36 1.97 5.14
C VAL A 220 -4.16 1.87 3.63
N LEU A 221 -3.79 0.69 3.10
CA LEU A 221 -3.55 0.50 1.67
C LEU A 221 -4.86 0.55 0.87
N HIS A 222 -5.94 -0.07 1.37
CA HIS A 222 -7.29 0.01 0.79
C HIS A 222 -7.75 1.47 0.71
N CYS A 223 -7.69 2.19 1.83
CA CYS A 223 -8.11 3.58 1.92
C CYS A 223 -7.22 4.52 1.06
N ALA A 224 -5.94 4.20 0.87
CA ALA A 224 -5.06 4.94 -0.04
C ALA A 224 -5.44 4.70 -1.51
N VAL A 225 -5.61 3.44 -1.93
CA VAL A 225 -5.96 3.04 -3.32
C VAL A 225 -7.30 3.63 -3.74
N ALA A 226 -8.33 3.53 -2.90
CA ALA A 226 -9.68 4.01 -3.20
C ALA A 226 -9.84 5.55 -3.19
N SER A 227 -8.75 6.31 -2.99
CA SER A 227 -8.79 7.75 -2.79
C SER A 227 -8.18 8.56 -3.95
N GLN A 228 -8.53 9.85 -4.01
CA GLN A 228 -7.83 10.80 -4.88
C GLN A 228 -6.35 10.93 -4.47
N ASN A 229 -5.49 11.11 -5.48
CA ASN A 229 -4.03 11.10 -5.37
C ASN A 229 -3.44 9.80 -4.77
N HIS A 230 -4.11 8.66 -4.97
CA HIS A 230 -3.68 7.30 -4.57
C HIS A 230 -2.19 7.05 -4.78
N LEU A 231 -1.62 7.35 -5.96
CA LEU A 231 -0.21 7.03 -6.25
C LEU A 231 0.79 7.84 -5.42
N ALA A 232 0.43 9.03 -4.94
CA ALA A 232 1.24 9.81 -4.01
C ALA A 232 1.15 9.24 -2.59
N LYS A 233 -0.07 8.92 -2.13
CA LYS A 233 -0.35 8.28 -0.83
C LYS A 233 0.33 6.90 -0.70
N LEU A 234 0.29 6.11 -1.77
CA LEU A 234 0.95 4.81 -1.88
C LEU A 234 2.49 4.92 -1.81
N LYS A 235 3.08 5.94 -2.44
CA LYS A 235 4.52 6.22 -2.37
C LYS A 235 4.98 6.83 -1.03
N ALA A 236 4.05 7.34 -0.23
CA ALA A 236 4.31 7.82 1.12
C ALA A 236 4.37 6.69 2.17
N LEU A 237 3.86 5.49 1.85
CA LEU A 237 3.95 4.33 2.73
C LEU A 237 5.37 3.73 2.71
N PRO A 238 5.95 3.40 3.88
CA PRO A 238 7.21 2.67 3.94
C PRO A 238 7.11 1.28 3.30
N LEU A 239 8.12 0.88 2.53
CA LEU A 239 8.10 -0.37 1.75
C LEU A 239 7.79 -1.64 2.58
N PRO A 240 8.33 -1.87 3.80
CA PRO A 240 8.01 -3.08 4.57
C PRO A 240 6.53 -3.17 4.96
N VAL A 241 5.92 -2.03 5.32
CA VAL A 241 4.49 -1.94 5.66
C VAL A 241 3.62 -2.13 4.41
N LEU A 242 4.08 -1.63 3.26
CA LEU A 242 3.43 -1.83 1.99
C LEU A 242 3.42 -3.32 1.63
N GLU A 243 4.59 -3.99 1.67
CA GLU A 243 4.76 -5.42 1.38
C GLU A 243 3.93 -6.32 2.31
N GLU A 244 3.84 -5.99 3.60
CA GLU A 244 3.00 -6.73 4.57
C GLU A 244 1.50 -6.51 4.35
N LEU A 245 1.07 -5.31 3.90
CA LEU A 245 -0.33 -4.97 3.69
C LEU A 245 -0.86 -5.22 2.28
N VAL A 246 0.00 -5.54 1.30
CA VAL A 246 -0.37 -5.58 -0.13
C VAL A 246 -1.43 -6.63 -0.46
N ASN A 247 -1.46 -7.72 0.32
CA ASN A 247 -2.35 -8.88 0.13
C ASN A 247 -3.33 -9.09 1.29
N VAL A 248 -3.40 -8.18 2.27
CA VAL A 248 -4.39 -8.28 3.36
C VAL A 248 -5.79 -8.05 2.76
N PRO A 249 -6.75 -8.98 2.93
CA PRO A 249 -8.13 -8.77 2.46
C PRO A 249 -8.94 -7.91 3.44
N ASP A 250 -9.95 -7.22 2.93
CA ASP A 250 -11.01 -6.62 3.75
C ASP A 250 -12.10 -7.65 4.17
N ALA A 251 -13.16 -7.20 4.84
CA ALA A 251 -14.24 -8.08 5.31
C ALA A 251 -15.06 -8.74 4.19
N CYS A 252 -14.91 -8.28 2.94
CA CYS A 252 -15.48 -8.90 1.74
C CYS A 252 -14.45 -9.78 1.00
N GLY A 253 -13.27 -10.04 1.57
CA GLY A 253 -12.19 -10.76 0.90
C GLY A 253 -11.43 -9.93 -0.14
N MET A 254 -11.79 -8.67 -0.37
CA MET A 254 -11.17 -7.85 -1.41
C MET A 254 -9.82 -7.33 -0.92
N THR A 255 -8.73 -7.67 -1.61
CA THR A 255 -7.40 -7.09 -1.40
C THR A 255 -7.29 -5.68 -2.02
N PRO A 256 -6.28 -4.87 -1.66
CA PRO A 256 -6.06 -3.54 -2.24
C PRO A 256 -5.96 -3.50 -3.77
N LEU A 257 -5.60 -4.60 -4.44
CA LEU A 257 -5.56 -4.67 -5.91
C LEU A 257 -6.96 -4.69 -6.55
N HIS A 258 -7.98 -5.25 -5.88
CA HIS A 258 -9.37 -5.22 -6.34
C HIS A 258 -9.93 -3.80 -6.49
N TYR A 259 -9.43 -2.88 -5.66
CA TYR A 259 -9.81 -1.47 -5.61
C TYR A 259 -9.07 -0.58 -6.62
N ALA A 260 -8.09 -1.11 -7.38
CA ALA A 260 -7.21 -0.30 -8.22
C ALA A 260 -7.97 0.52 -9.30
N PRO A 261 -8.02 1.86 -9.19
CA PRO A 261 -8.83 2.68 -10.10
C PRO A 261 -8.20 2.78 -11.50
N SER A 262 -6.86 2.66 -11.59
CA SER A 262 -6.13 2.75 -12.84
C SER A 262 -5.02 1.70 -12.98
N ARG A 263 -4.60 1.49 -14.23
CA ARG A 263 -3.47 0.65 -14.63
C ARG A 263 -2.20 1.02 -13.87
N GLU A 264 -1.98 2.30 -13.60
CA GLU A 264 -0.79 2.81 -12.90
C GLU A 264 -0.81 2.39 -11.43
N THR A 265 -1.99 2.39 -10.79
CA THR A 265 -2.18 1.88 -9.43
C THR A 265 -1.95 0.37 -9.38
N ALA A 266 -2.57 -0.39 -10.29
CA ALA A 266 -2.38 -1.83 -10.38
C ALA A 266 -0.92 -2.21 -10.68
N THR A 267 -0.25 -1.47 -11.58
CA THR A 267 1.19 -1.66 -11.90
C THR A 267 2.06 -1.42 -10.67
N PHE A 268 1.72 -0.44 -9.84
CA PHE A 268 2.45 -0.16 -8.60
C PHE A 268 2.26 -1.28 -7.57
N LEU A 269 1.01 -1.68 -7.31
CA LEU A 269 0.69 -2.75 -6.34
C LEU A 269 1.33 -4.09 -6.74
N VAL A 270 1.19 -4.53 -8.00
CA VAL A 270 1.78 -5.77 -8.51
C VAL A 270 3.32 -5.76 -8.43
N ARG A 271 3.96 -4.60 -8.64
CA ARG A 271 5.43 -4.46 -8.48
C ARG A 271 5.91 -4.61 -7.03
N HIS A 272 5.01 -4.48 -6.06
CA HIS A 272 5.28 -4.67 -4.63
C HIS A 272 4.60 -5.93 -4.07
N GLY A 273 4.36 -6.94 -4.91
CA GLY A 273 3.92 -8.27 -4.47
C GLY A 273 2.41 -8.47 -4.35
N ALA A 274 1.59 -7.59 -4.91
CA ALA A 274 0.14 -7.82 -4.96
C ALA A 274 -0.20 -9.08 -5.78
N ASP A 275 -0.94 -10.00 -5.16
CA ASP A 275 -1.46 -11.20 -5.78
C ASP A 275 -2.57 -10.85 -6.79
N ILE A 276 -2.39 -11.33 -8.02
CA ILE A 276 -3.31 -11.11 -9.15
C ILE A 276 -4.45 -12.13 -9.21
N GLU A 277 -4.34 -13.23 -8.46
CA GLU A 277 -5.31 -14.32 -8.37
C GLU A 277 -6.08 -14.37 -7.04
N ALA A 278 -5.77 -13.46 -6.10
CA ALA A 278 -6.50 -13.34 -4.84
C ALA A 278 -8.01 -13.20 -5.11
N ALA A 279 -8.83 -14.07 -4.51
CA ALA A 279 -10.28 -14.09 -4.75
C ALA A 279 -11.04 -13.47 -3.58
N ASP A 280 -12.02 -12.61 -3.90
CA ASP A 280 -12.96 -12.06 -2.91
C ASP A 280 -14.02 -13.10 -2.47
N CYS A 281 -14.92 -12.72 -1.55
CA CYS A 281 -15.92 -13.63 -0.99
C CYS A 281 -16.97 -14.13 -2.00
N TRP A 282 -17.00 -13.58 -3.22
CA TRP A 282 -17.81 -14.05 -4.34
C TRP A 282 -16.99 -14.82 -5.38
N GLY A 283 -15.74 -15.17 -5.09
CA GLY A 283 -14.82 -15.86 -6.01
C GLY A 283 -14.34 -15.00 -7.17
N ARG A 284 -14.43 -13.67 -7.08
CA ARG A 284 -13.97 -12.74 -8.11
C ARG A 284 -12.51 -12.36 -7.85
N THR A 285 -11.68 -12.41 -8.88
CA THR A 285 -10.30 -11.91 -8.83
C THR A 285 -10.22 -10.44 -9.25
N PRO A 286 -9.08 -9.73 -9.08
CA PRO A 286 -8.95 -8.34 -9.52
C PRO A 286 -9.26 -8.11 -11.00
N VAL A 287 -9.04 -9.11 -11.87
CA VAL A 287 -9.41 -9.02 -13.30
C VAL A 287 -10.93 -9.14 -13.54
N CYS A 288 -11.70 -9.64 -12.57
CA CYS A 288 -13.16 -9.55 -12.54
C CYS A 288 -13.66 -8.19 -11.99
N THR A 289 -12.99 -7.56 -11.03
CA THR A 289 -13.47 -6.31 -10.38
C THR A 289 -12.87 -5.01 -10.93
N ALA A 290 -11.84 -5.08 -11.80
CA ALA A 290 -11.10 -3.91 -12.24
C ALA A 290 -11.97 -2.81 -12.89
N ALA A 291 -12.08 -1.66 -12.21
CA ALA A 291 -12.96 -0.53 -12.51
C ALA A 291 -12.71 0.21 -13.84
N SER A 292 -11.78 -0.26 -14.67
CA SER A 292 -11.53 0.31 -16.00
C SER A 292 -10.91 -0.71 -16.97
N GLU A 293 -11.36 -0.69 -18.22
CA GLU A 293 -10.89 -1.57 -19.31
C GLU A 293 -9.35 -1.60 -19.42
N ARG A 294 -8.68 -0.46 -19.24
CA ARG A 294 -7.20 -0.36 -19.29
C ARG A 294 -6.51 -1.13 -18.16
N THR A 295 -7.15 -1.21 -17.00
CA THR A 295 -6.66 -1.93 -15.81
C THR A 295 -6.96 -3.42 -15.97
N ARG A 296 -8.19 -3.75 -16.40
CA ARG A 296 -8.64 -5.12 -16.72
C ARG A 296 -7.76 -5.78 -17.79
N LEU A 297 -7.44 -5.07 -18.88
CA LEU A 297 -6.50 -5.51 -19.92
C LEU A 297 -5.04 -5.54 -19.47
N PHE A 298 -4.64 -4.74 -18.48
CA PHE A 298 -3.29 -4.82 -17.92
C PHE A 298 -3.13 -6.12 -17.11
N LEU A 299 -4.07 -6.43 -16.22
CA LEU A 299 -4.09 -7.66 -15.43
C LEU A 299 -4.08 -8.91 -16.33
N ALA A 300 -4.96 -8.96 -17.33
CA ALA A 300 -4.95 -10.04 -18.32
C ALA A 300 -3.59 -10.20 -19.05
N LYS A 301 -2.90 -9.07 -19.35
CA LYS A 301 -1.61 -9.09 -20.06
C LYS A 301 -0.38 -9.39 -19.19
N ILE A 302 -0.51 -9.40 -17.86
CA ILE A 302 0.52 -9.90 -16.95
C ILE A 302 0.28 -11.36 -16.52
N GLY A 303 -0.74 -12.02 -17.08
CA GLY A 303 -1.00 -13.44 -16.88
C GLY A 303 -2.17 -13.77 -15.95
N ALA A 304 -3.02 -12.80 -15.57
CA ALA A 304 -4.17 -13.07 -14.71
C ALA A 304 -5.13 -14.08 -15.36
N ASN A 305 -5.62 -15.06 -14.60
CA ASN A 305 -6.34 -16.21 -15.11
C ASN A 305 -7.74 -15.83 -15.65
N LEU A 306 -7.93 -16.03 -16.96
CA LEU A 306 -9.18 -15.70 -17.66
C LEU A 306 -10.25 -16.80 -17.62
N SER A 307 -9.96 -17.94 -16.98
CA SER A 307 -10.87 -19.09 -16.83
C SER A 307 -11.55 -19.18 -15.45
N VAL A 308 -11.18 -18.34 -14.48
CA VAL A 308 -11.82 -18.32 -13.15
C VAL A 308 -13.32 -18.06 -13.30
N GLN A 309 -14.14 -18.82 -12.59
CA GLN A 309 -15.58 -18.55 -12.45
C GLN A 309 -15.86 -18.02 -11.04
N ALA A 310 -16.53 -16.88 -10.97
CA ALA A 310 -17.09 -16.39 -9.72
C ALA A 310 -18.28 -17.27 -9.26
N GLN A 311 -18.83 -17.01 -8.07
CA GLN A 311 -19.92 -17.77 -7.45
C GLN A 311 -21.22 -17.76 -8.29
N ASP A 312 -21.41 -16.76 -9.16
CA ASP A 312 -22.49 -16.67 -10.14
C ASP A 312 -22.16 -17.38 -11.48
N GLY A 313 -21.04 -18.11 -11.54
CA GLY A 313 -20.53 -18.82 -12.71
C GLY A 313 -19.79 -17.92 -13.72
N ARG A 314 -19.72 -16.61 -13.49
CA ARG A 314 -19.25 -15.65 -14.51
C ARG A 314 -17.73 -15.58 -14.55
N THR A 315 -17.18 -15.63 -15.76
CA THR A 315 -15.74 -15.46 -16.03
C THR A 315 -15.35 -13.99 -16.20
N PRO A 316 -14.05 -13.61 -16.13
CA PRO A 316 -13.59 -12.25 -16.42
C PRO A 316 -14.13 -11.64 -17.74
N LEU A 317 -14.38 -12.47 -18.75
CA LEU A 317 -14.97 -12.04 -20.03
C LEU A 317 -16.46 -11.65 -19.91
N HIS A 318 -17.23 -12.31 -19.03
CA HIS A 318 -18.62 -11.93 -18.74
C HIS A 318 -18.69 -10.55 -18.06
N PHE A 319 -17.84 -10.31 -17.05
CA PHE A 319 -17.75 -9.02 -16.37
C PHE A 319 -17.32 -7.90 -17.32
N ALA A 320 -16.30 -8.14 -18.15
CA ALA A 320 -15.85 -7.18 -19.15
C ALA A 320 -16.97 -6.73 -20.11
N LEU A 321 -17.76 -7.66 -20.63
CA LEU A 321 -18.86 -7.34 -21.55
C LEU A 321 -20.04 -6.67 -20.84
N GLY A 322 -20.39 -7.12 -19.63
CA GLY A 322 -21.46 -6.54 -18.81
C GLY A 322 -21.20 -5.08 -18.40
N GLU A 323 -19.94 -4.68 -18.28
CA GLU A 323 -19.51 -3.30 -17.98
C GLU A 323 -19.22 -2.47 -19.25
N GLY A 324 -19.52 -2.99 -20.45
CA GLY A 324 -19.40 -2.23 -21.70
C GLY A 324 -17.98 -2.11 -22.27
N CYS A 325 -17.05 -3.01 -21.91
CA CYS A 325 -15.69 -3.01 -22.49
C CYS A 325 -15.74 -3.15 -24.03
N THR A 326 -14.86 -2.45 -24.73
CA THR A 326 -14.83 -2.38 -26.20
C THR A 326 -14.67 -3.73 -26.89
N SER A 327 -15.04 -3.80 -28.18
CA SER A 327 -14.71 -4.95 -29.03
C SER A 327 -13.19 -5.21 -29.16
N PHE A 328 -12.36 -4.18 -28.94
CA PHE A 328 -10.91 -4.35 -28.82
C PHE A 328 -10.55 -5.15 -27.56
N ALA A 329 -11.09 -4.78 -26.40
CA ALA A 329 -10.84 -5.52 -25.16
C ALA A 329 -11.32 -6.97 -25.23
N ALA A 330 -12.53 -7.19 -25.74
CA ALA A 330 -13.06 -8.54 -25.96
C ALA A 330 -12.09 -9.37 -26.85
N ARG A 331 -11.57 -8.78 -27.93
CA ARG A 331 -10.63 -9.46 -28.85
C ARG A 331 -9.29 -9.79 -28.19
N GLU A 332 -8.77 -8.88 -27.37
CA GLU A 332 -7.52 -9.11 -26.64
C GLU A 332 -7.71 -10.18 -25.54
N PHE A 333 -8.89 -10.25 -24.89
CA PHE A 333 -9.23 -11.33 -23.95
C PHE A 333 -9.26 -12.70 -24.63
N ILE A 334 -9.96 -12.85 -25.76
CA ILE A 334 -9.93 -14.09 -26.55
C ILE A 334 -8.50 -14.45 -26.97
N ARG A 335 -7.70 -13.46 -27.41
CA ARG A 335 -6.29 -13.67 -27.78
C ARG A 335 -5.42 -14.15 -26.61
N LEU A 336 -5.78 -13.80 -25.38
CA LEU A 336 -5.10 -14.22 -24.15
C LEU A 336 -5.67 -15.52 -23.56
N GLY A 337 -6.57 -16.21 -24.27
CA GLY A 337 -7.10 -17.53 -23.89
C GLY A 337 -8.40 -17.50 -23.10
N ALA A 338 -9.13 -16.38 -23.04
CA ALA A 338 -10.48 -16.37 -22.50
C ALA A 338 -11.45 -17.17 -23.38
N ASP A 339 -12.16 -18.13 -22.79
CA ASP A 339 -13.17 -18.92 -23.50
C ASP A 339 -14.50 -18.14 -23.60
N ALA A 340 -15.09 -18.13 -24.81
CA ALA A 340 -16.36 -17.49 -25.13
C ALA A 340 -17.58 -18.44 -25.05
N GLY A 341 -17.35 -19.73 -24.79
CA GLY A 341 -18.37 -20.77 -24.69
C GLY A 341 -18.80 -21.13 -23.27
N VAL A 342 -18.03 -20.78 -22.23
CA VAL A 342 -18.37 -21.04 -20.81
C VAL A 342 -19.69 -20.35 -20.44
N PRO A 343 -20.69 -21.07 -19.89
CA PRO A 343 -21.90 -20.47 -19.37
C PRO A 343 -21.75 -20.02 -17.91
N ASP A 344 -22.50 -18.99 -17.52
CA ASP A 344 -22.74 -18.63 -16.12
C ASP A 344 -23.84 -19.50 -15.46
N SER A 345 -24.14 -19.26 -14.18
CA SER A 345 -25.16 -20.01 -13.43
C SER A 345 -26.60 -19.86 -13.96
N LEU A 346 -26.85 -18.91 -14.86
CA LEU A 346 -28.12 -18.75 -15.59
C LEU A 346 -28.08 -19.41 -16.98
N GLY A 347 -26.96 -20.05 -17.34
CA GLY A 347 -26.72 -20.65 -18.65
C GLY A 347 -26.31 -19.64 -19.72
N ASN A 348 -26.15 -18.35 -19.38
CA ASN A 348 -25.76 -17.33 -20.34
C ASN A 348 -24.27 -17.47 -20.64
N THR A 349 -23.90 -17.60 -21.91
CA THR A 349 -22.50 -17.43 -22.37
C THR A 349 -22.16 -15.95 -22.54
N PRO A 350 -20.87 -15.56 -22.65
CA PRO A 350 -20.44 -14.18 -22.92
C PRO A 350 -21.17 -13.52 -24.11
N LEU A 351 -21.55 -14.28 -25.13
CA LEU A 351 -22.29 -13.79 -26.29
C LEU A 351 -23.70 -13.25 -25.96
N HIS A 352 -24.33 -13.71 -24.88
CA HIS A 352 -25.59 -13.14 -24.37
C HIS A 352 -25.38 -11.72 -23.86
N TYR A 353 -24.22 -11.42 -23.28
CA TYR A 353 -23.85 -10.11 -22.73
C TYR A 353 -23.22 -9.15 -23.74
N ALA A 354 -23.09 -9.53 -25.03
CA ALA A 354 -22.54 -8.66 -26.06
C ALA A 354 -23.37 -7.37 -26.23
N ASP A 355 -22.74 -6.20 -26.06
CA ASP A 355 -23.44 -4.93 -26.19
C ASP A 355 -23.69 -4.54 -27.66
N SER A 356 -22.69 -4.77 -28.50
CA SER A 356 -22.55 -4.27 -29.87
C SER A 356 -22.31 -5.38 -30.90
N PRO A 357 -22.62 -5.16 -32.20
CA PRO A 357 -22.29 -6.08 -33.28
C PRO A 357 -20.81 -6.45 -33.33
N SER A 358 -19.93 -5.50 -33.03
CA SER A 358 -18.47 -5.69 -33.11
C SER A 358 -17.92 -6.60 -32.01
N GLN A 359 -18.51 -6.61 -30.80
CA GLN A 359 -18.18 -7.61 -29.78
C GLN A 359 -18.76 -8.97 -30.17
N ALA A 360 -20.02 -9.04 -30.60
CA ALA A 360 -20.65 -10.28 -31.02
C ALA A 360 -19.89 -10.96 -32.19
N ALA A 361 -19.41 -10.18 -33.16
CA ALA A 361 -18.55 -10.64 -34.24
C ALA A 361 -17.22 -11.20 -33.72
N VAL A 362 -16.58 -10.55 -32.75
CA VAL A 362 -15.34 -11.06 -32.14
C VAL A 362 -15.58 -12.37 -31.37
N LEU A 363 -16.66 -12.46 -30.59
CA LEU A 363 -16.98 -13.65 -29.79
C LEU A 363 -17.30 -14.86 -30.67
N ILE A 364 -17.99 -14.67 -31.80
CA ILE A 364 -18.27 -15.75 -32.77
C ILE A 364 -17.03 -16.02 -33.64
N ASP A 365 -16.55 -15.03 -34.39
CA ASP A 365 -15.58 -15.19 -35.49
C ASP A 365 -14.11 -15.25 -35.03
N LYS A 366 -13.86 -15.10 -33.71
CA LYS A 366 -12.55 -15.35 -33.05
C LYS A 366 -12.66 -16.18 -31.77
N GLY A 367 -13.71 -16.01 -30.97
CA GLY A 367 -13.93 -16.78 -29.74
C GLY A 367 -14.61 -18.13 -29.93
N GLY A 368 -15.16 -18.42 -31.11
CA GLY A 368 -15.85 -19.69 -31.39
C GLY A 368 -17.23 -19.84 -30.71
N ALA A 369 -17.79 -18.78 -30.14
CA ALA A 369 -19.07 -18.83 -29.43
C ALA A 369 -20.23 -19.18 -30.39
N ASP A 370 -21.04 -20.18 -30.02
CA ASP A 370 -22.22 -20.58 -30.77
C ASP A 370 -23.36 -19.54 -30.61
N PRO A 371 -23.82 -18.86 -31.69
CA PRO A 371 -24.94 -17.92 -31.64
C PRO A 371 -26.31 -18.57 -31.39
N ASN A 372 -26.38 -19.90 -31.30
CA ASN A 372 -27.60 -20.68 -31.08
C ASN A 372 -27.66 -21.33 -29.69
N ARG A 373 -26.61 -21.21 -28.86
CA ARG A 373 -26.56 -21.82 -27.52
C ARG A 373 -27.56 -21.15 -26.59
N SER A 374 -28.62 -21.85 -26.20
CA SER A 374 -29.62 -21.32 -25.27
C SER A 374 -29.15 -21.31 -23.81
N ASN A 375 -29.61 -20.31 -23.06
CA ASN A 375 -29.48 -20.24 -21.60
C ASN A 375 -30.50 -21.15 -20.87
N ASN A 376 -30.52 -21.14 -19.53
CA ASN A 376 -31.40 -21.99 -18.71
C ASN A 376 -32.90 -21.63 -18.84
N TYR A 377 -33.24 -20.48 -19.45
CA TYR A 377 -34.60 -20.07 -19.78
C TYR A 377 -35.01 -20.44 -21.22
N GLY A 378 -34.14 -21.15 -21.96
CA GLY A 378 -34.36 -21.52 -23.36
C GLY A 378 -34.12 -20.37 -24.36
N GLU A 379 -33.60 -19.23 -23.93
CA GLU A 379 -33.32 -18.10 -24.80
C GLU A 379 -31.95 -18.24 -25.46
N THR A 380 -31.89 -18.10 -26.78
CA THR A 380 -30.62 -17.86 -27.50
C THR A 380 -30.10 -16.44 -27.21
N PRO A 381 -28.81 -16.11 -27.49
CA PRO A 381 -28.29 -14.74 -27.42
C PRO A 381 -29.14 -13.73 -28.21
N LEU A 382 -29.74 -14.17 -29.32
CA LEU A 382 -30.66 -13.35 -30.13
C LEU A 382 -31.98 -13.06 -29.41
N GLU A 383 -32.54 -14.03 -28.68
CA GLU A 383 -33.80 -13.86 -27.94
C GLU A 383 -33.58 -13.06 -26.65
N TYR A 384 -32.49 -13.32 -25.92
CA TYR A 384 -32.04 -12.54 -24.77
C TYR A 384 -31.86 -11.04 -25.13
N GLN A 385 -31.16 -10.75 -26.23
CA GLN A 385 -30.96 -9.37 -26.71
C GLN A 385 -32.27 -8.72 -27.25
N LYS A 386 -33.20 -9.49 -27.83
CA LYS A 386 -34.55 -8.98 -28.15
C LYS A 386 -35.31 -8.57 -26.89
N ARG A 387 -35.25 -9.37 -25.82
CA ARG A 387 -35.95 -9.08 -24.55
C ARG A 387 -35.38 -7.84 -23.86
N LEU A 388 -34.06 -7.67 -23.85
CA LEU A 388 -33.41 -6.54 -23.17
C LEU A 388 -33.37 -5.23 -23.99
N LYS A 389 -33.15 -5.30 -25.32
CA LYS A 389 -32.91 -4.12 -26.17
C LYS A 389 -33.89 -3.96 -27.33
N GLY A 390 -34.90 -4.83 -27.42
CA GLY A 390 -35.87 -4.85 -28.51
C GLY A 390 -35.31 -5.40 -29.83
N SER A 391 -36.22 -5.61 -30.79
CA SER A 391 -35.89 -6.17 -32.11
C SER A 391 -35.14 -5.20 -33.04
N GLY A 392 -35.07 -3.91 -32.70
CA GLY A 392 -34.44 -2.87 -33.52
C GLY A 392 -32.95 -2.66 -33.29
N ALA A 393 -32.41 -3.10 -32.15
CA ALA A 393 -31.02 -2.88 -31.77
C ALA A 393 -30.02 -3.52 -32.76
N SER A 394 -28.89 -2.85 -32.99
CA SER A 394 -27.90 -3.27 -33.99
C SER A 394 -27.34 -4.66 -33.72
N VAL A 395 -27.07 -5.01 -32.46
CA VAL A 395 -26.61 -6.35 -32.06
C VAL A 395 -27.68 -7.42 -32.33
N THR A 396 -28.96 -7.12 -32.06
CA THR A 396 -30.10 -7.98 -32.39
C THR A 396 -30.26 -8.20 -33.90
N ARG A 397 -29.98 -7.19 -34.73
CA ARG A 397 -29.96 -7.33 -36.19
C ARG A 397 -28.79 -8.19 -36.67
N PHE A 398 -27.60 -8.01 -36.10
CA PHE A 398 -26.41 -8.80 -36.41
C PHE A 398 -26.59 -10.28 -36.05
N LEU A 399 -27.02 -10.57 -34.80
CA LEU A 399 -27.27 -11.94 -34.34
C LEU A 399 -28.35 -12.64 -35.18
N ARG A 400 -29.35 -11.93 -35.70
CA ARG A 400 -30.36 -12.50 -36.61
C ARG A 400 -29.75 -13.06 -37.91
N GLY A 401 -28.62 -12.52 -38.37
CA GLY A 401 -27.90 -13.04 -39.54
C GLY A 401 -26.87 -14.14 -39.24
N LYS A 402 -26.59 -14.42 -37.97
CA LYS A 402 -25.63 -15.46 -37.51
C LYS A 402 -26.33 -16.67 -36.88
N ALA A 403 -27.50 -16.49 -36.27
CA ALA A 403 -28.34 -17.57 -35.78
C ALA A 403 -28.93 -18.37 -36.96
N ARG A 404 -29.09 -19.68 -36.80
CA ARG A 404 -29.81 -20.51 -37.76
C ARG A 404 -31.28 -20.06 -37.78
N PRO A 405 -31.93 -19.99 -38.97
CA PRO A 405 -33.39 -19.87 -38.99
C PRO A 405 -33.97 -21.07 -38.24
N ARG A 406 -34.91 -20.84 -37.31
CA ARG A 406 -35.67 -21.95 -36.70
C ARG A 406 -36.23 -22.80 -37.85
N ALA A 407 -36.05 -24.11 -37.79
CA ALA A 407 -36.91 -25.00 -38.55
C ALA A 407 -38.35 -24.59 -38.24
N ARG A 408 -39.17 -24.34 -39.27
CA ARG A 408 -40.59 -24.12 -39.03
C ARG A 408 -41.11 -25.35 -38.26
N PRO A 409 -41.98 -25.19 -37.25
CA PRO A 409 -42.72 -26.35 -36.77
C PRO A 409 -43.35 -27.00 -38.00
N VAL A 410 -43.05 -28.28 -38.22
CA VAL A 410 -43.66 -29.03 -39.32
C VAL A 410 -45.17 -28.95 -39.06
N PRO A 411 -46.00 -28.50 -40.01
CA PRO A 411 -47.43 -28.50 -39.80
C PRO A 411 -47.85 -29.91 -39.42
N GLU A 412 -48.52 -30.07 -38.28
CA GLU A 412 -49.08 -31.36 -37.91
C GLU A 412 -50.05 -31.77 -39.01
N LEU A 413 -49.70 -32.84 -39.72
CA LEU A 413 -50.61 -33.53 -40.62
C LEU A 413 -51.66 -34.20 -39.73
N ALA A 414 -52.71 -33.43 -39.41
CA ALA A 414 -53.89 -33.94 -38.75
C ALA A 414 -54.47 -35.10 -39.60
N PRO A 415 -54.84 -36.22 -38.97
CA PRO A 415 -55.34 -37.41 -39.66
C PRO A 415 -56.75 -37.25 -40.23
#